data_AF-Q865C7-F1
#
_entry.id   AF-Q865C7-F1
#
_cell.length_a   1.000
_cell.length_b   1.000
_cell.length_c   1.000
_cell.angle_alpha   90.00
_cell.angle_beta   90.00
_cell.angle_gamma   90.00
#
_symmetry.space_group_name_H-M   'P 1'
#
loop_
_entity.id
_entity.type
_entity.pdbx_description
1 polymer ?
#
loop_
_entity_poly.entity_id
_entity_poly.type
_entity_poly.pdbx_seq_one_letter_code
_entity_poly.pdbx_strand_id
1 'polypeptide(L)'
;TDAMYTNLRTVLLGDTVDAGSGWHEMGLLEFCYSFLLRAGYLTQYGVEAPPHTQESQARDRVHSADVFHTFRQLDLLLPKLARGSLSAGDKDQVGKVKGRLWKLLSPARLASRAQRSRWLESYLLHLEEMGVSE
;
A
#
# COMPACT_ATOMS: atom_id res chain seq x y z
N THR A 1 -9.20 13.12 8.94
CA THR A 1 -9.32 13.66 7.57
C THR A 1 -8.01 14.27 7.09
N ASP A 2 -7.30 15.01 7.95
CA ASP A 2 -6.06 15.72 7.58
C ASP A 2 -4.92 14.80 7.11
N ALA A 3 -4.72 13.65 7.76
CA ALA A 3 -3.72 12.67 7.33
C ALA A 3 -3.96 12.16 5.90
N MET A 4 -5.22 11.88 5.54
CA MET A 4 -5.57 11.45 4.18
C MET A 4 -5.30 12.55 3.16
N TYR A 5 -5.65 13.80 3.47
CA TYR A 5 -5.40 14.93 2.58
C TYR A 5 -3.90 15.15 2.35
N THR A 6 -3.09 15.11 3.42
CA THR A 6 -1.63 15.24 3.33
C THR A 6 -1.04 14.11 2.49
N ASN A 7 -1.42 12.86 2.77
CA ASN A 7 -0.90 11.70 2.03
C ASN A 7 -1.34 11.72 0.56
N LEU A 8 -2.55 12.17 0.26
CA LEU A 8 -3.04 12.34 -1.11
C LEU A 8 -2.21 13.38 -1.89
N ARG A 9 -1.89 14.51 -1.26
CA ARG A 9 -0.98 15.51 -1.85
C ARG A 9 0.42 14.92 -2.07
N THR A 10 0.95 14.17 -1.11
CA THR A 10 2.26 13.54 -1.22
C THR A 10 2.34 12.61 -2.43
N VAL A 11 1.31 11.79 -2.65
CA VAL A 11 1.32 10.84 -3.78
C VAL A 11 1.01 11.51 -5.12
N LEU A 12 0.08 12.48 -5.17
CA LEU A 12 -0.31 13.16 -6.43
C LEU A 12 0.75 14.15 -6.92
N LEU A 13 1.30 14.96 -6.02
CA LEU A 13 2.15 16.10 -6.38
C LEU A 13 3.64 15.76 -6.26
N GLY A 14 4.00 14.68 -5.57
CA GLY A 14 5.39 14.31 -5.37
C GLY A 14 6.12 13.92 -6.66
N ASP A 15 5.40 13.40 -7.66
CA ASP A 15 5.99 13.04 -8.96
C ASP A 15 6.18 14.27 -9.88
N THR A 16 5.42 15.35 -9.65
CA THR A 16 5.47 16.58 -10.47
C THR A 16 6.78 17.37 -10.32
N VAL A 17 7.52 17.13 -9.24
CA VAL A 17 8.84 17.74 -9.02
C VAL A 17 9.93 17.02 -9.82
N ASP A 18 9.78 15.70 -10.02
CA ASP A 18 10.80 14.84 -10.67
C ASP A 18 10.51 14.57 -12.16
N ALA A 19 9.25 14.60 -12.60
CA ALA A 19 8.83 14.21 -13.95
C ALA A 19 8.68 15.38 -14.96
N GLY A 20 8.92 16.62 -14.53
CA GLY A 20 8.71 17.82 -15.34
C GLY A 20 7.23 18.24 -15.42
N SER A 21 6.98 19.49 -15.79
CA SER A 21 5.64 20.11 -15.77
C SER A 21 4.72 19.72 -16.94
N GLY A 22 4.89 18.51 -17.50
CA GLY A 22 4.21 18.06 -18.71
C GLY A 22 2.91 17.30 -18.45
N TRP A 23 2.16 17.03 -19.53
CA TRP A 23 1.03 16.10 -19.48
C TRP A 23 1.53 14.66 -19.38
N HIS A 24 0.89 13.87 -18.52
CA HIS A 24 1.13 12.43 -18.39
C HIS A 24 -0.16 11.67 -18.72
N GLU A 25 -0.04 10.67 -19.61
CA GLU A 25 -1.16 9.80 -19.96
C GLU A 25 -1.26 8.62 -18.97
N MET A 26 -2.46 8.39 -18.44
CA MET A 26 -2.76 7.26 -17.55
C MET A 26 -4.23 6.88 -17.67
N GLY A 27 -4.54 5.59 -17.58
CA GLY A 27 -5.93 5.13 -17.54
C GLY A 27 -6.66 5.66 -16.30
N LEU A 28 -7.89 6.15 -16.45
CA LEU A 28 -8.64 6.81 -15.38
C LEU A 28 -8.81 5.93 -14.13
N LEU A 29 -9.09 4.63 -14.31
CA LEU A 29 -9.21 3.71 -13.19
C LEU A 29 -7.87 3.50 -12.48
N GLU A 30 -6.79 3.30 -13.25
CA GLU A 30 -5.45 3.13 -12.69
C GLU A 30 -5.03 4.38 -11.90
N PHE A 31 -5.30 5.56 -12.44
CA PHE A 31 -5.09 6.85 -11.79
C PHE A 31 -5.85 6.92 -10.46
N CYS A 32 -7.19 6.83 -10.49
CA CYS A 32 -8.01 6.98 -9.30
C CYS A 32 -7.68 5.92 -8.23
N TYR A 33 -7.55 4.65 -8.62
CA TYR A 33 -7.31 3.56 -7.69
C TYR A 33 -5.91 3.67 -7.08
N SER A 34 -4.87 3.90 -7.91
CA SER A 34 -3.49 4.04 -7.43
C SER A 34 -3.40 5.11 -6.35
N PHE A 35 -3.85 6.33 -6.63
CA PHE A 35 -3.68 7.44 -5.69
C PHE A 35 -4.53 7.27 -4.42
N LEU A 36 -5.78 6.81 -4.53
CA LEU A 36 -6.63 6.60 -3.37
C LEU A 36 -6.12 5.46 -2.48
N LEU A 37 -5.70 4.34 -3.06
CA LEU A 37 -5.17 3.22 -2.28
C LEU A 37 -3.83 3.58 -1.64
N ARG A 38 -2.92 4.23 -2.38
CA ARG A 38 -1.61 4.64 -1.85
C ARG A 38 -1.75 5.62 -0.70
N ALA A 39 -2.58 6.65 -0.86
CA ALA A 39 -2.86 7.62 0.21
C ALA A 39 -3.57 6.97 1.40
N GLY A 40 -4.55 6.09 1.15
CA GLY A 40 -5.24 5.33 2.19
C GLY A 40 -4.31 4.39 2.95
N TYR A 41 -3.41 3.70 2.25
CA TYR A 41 -2.37 2.86 2.83
C TYR A 41 -1.49 3.67 3.78
N LEU A 42 -0.91 4.79 3.32
CA LEU A 42 -0.07 5.65 4.17
C LEU A 42 -0.84 6.22 5.38
N THR A 43 -2.14 6.46 5.22
CA THR A 43 -3.00 6.98 6.30
C THR A 43 -3.30 5.93 7.36
N GLN A 44 -3.44 4.66 6.99
CA GLN A 44 -3.77 3.58 7.93
C GLN A 44 -2.50 2.91 8.49
N TYR A 45 -1.55 2.59 7.61
CA TYR A 45 -0.34 1.84 7.91
C TYR A 45 0.86 2.73 8.26
N GLY A 46 0.65 4.04 8.30
CA GLY A 46 1.68 5.01 8.65
C GLY A 46 2.60 5.35 7.47
N VAL A 47 3.48 6.31 7.73
CA VAL A 47 4.47 6.88 6.80
C VAL A 47 5.88 6.51 7.25
N GLU A 48 6.88 6.80 6.41
CA GLU A 48 8.28 6.68 6.78
C GLU A 48 8.58 7.49 8.06
N ALA A 49 9.41 6.94 8.94
CA ALA A 49 9.70 7.55 10.23
C ALA A 49 10.32 8.96 10.07
N PRO A 50 10.12 9.87 11.05
CA PRO A 50 10.72 11.19 11.01
C PRO A 50 12.25 11.14 10.80
N PRO A 51 12.83 12.15 10.12
CA PRO A 51 12.21 13.42 9.73
C PRO A 51 11.36 13.34 8.44
N HIS A 52 10.28 14.13 8.37
CA HIS A 52 9.42 14.26 7.18
C HIS A 52 10.12 15.10 6.09
N THR A 53 11.09 14.50 5.42
CA THR A 53 11.88 15.13 4.35
C THR A 53 11.31 14.79 2.98
N GLN A 54 11.78 15.48 1.94
CA GLN A 54 11.47 15.12 0.56
C GLN A 54 11.89 13.67 0.25
N GLU A 55 12.99 13.20 0.83
CA GLU A 55 13.46 11.82 0.70
C GLU A 55 12.51 10.82 1.37
N SER A 56 12.02 11.10 2.59
CA SER A 56 11.08 10.21 3.27
C SER A 56 9.76 10.10 2.49
N GLN A 57 9.28 11.22 1.95
CA GLN A 57 8.10 11.26 1.07
C GLN A 57 8.32 10.50 -0.24
N ALA A 58 9.51 10.59 -0.85
CA ALA A 58 9.85 9.82 -2.04
C ALA A 58 9.87 8.31 -1.75
N ARG A 59 10.42 7.90 -0.60
CA ARG A 59 10.38 6.50 -0.15
C ARG A 59 8.95 6.02 0.04
N ASP A 60 8.09 6.82 0.66
CA ASP A 60 6.67 6.50 0.81
C ASP A 60 5.94 6.41 -0.53
N ARG A 61 6.27 7.27 -1.51
CA ARG A 61 5.71 7.17 -2.87
C ARG A 61 6.08 5.87 -3.56
N VAL A 62 7.36 5.49 -3.50
CA VAL A 62 7.88 4.24 -4.10
C VAL A 62 7.30 3.02 -3.39
N HIS A 63 7.33 3.00 -2.06
CA HIS A 63 6.82 1.87 -1.27
C HIS A 63 5.31 1.70 -1.42
N SER A 64 4.53 2.78 -1.35
CA SER A 64 3.09 2.71 -1.57
C SER A 64 2.73 2.28 -2.99
N ALA A 65 3.47 2.72 -4.02
CA ALA A 65 3.29 2.24 -5.40
C ALA A 65 3.57 0.74 -5.51
N ASP A 66 4.62 0.26 -4.83
CA ASP A 66 4.96 -1.16 -4.79
C ASP A 66 3.87 -2.02 -4.12
N VAL A 67 3.29 -1.52 -3.02
CA VAL A 67 2.12 -2.12 -2.37
C VAL A 67 0.93 -2.14 -3.33
N PHE A 68 0.62 -1.02 -3.99
CA PHE A 68 -0.51 -0.92 -4.93
C PHE A 68 -0.36 -1.91 -6.09
N HIS A 69 0.76 -1.92 -6.80
CA HIS A 69 0.95 -2.79 -7.96
C HIS A 69 0.92 -4.28 -7.59
N THR A 70 1.38 -4.63 -6.38
CA THR A 70 1.28 -6.02 -5.89
C THR A 70 -0.14 -6.37 -5.53
N PHE A 71 -0.82 -5.49 -4.82
CA PHE A 71 -2.23 -5.67 -4.46
C PHE A 71 -3.11 -5.79 -5.70
N ARG A 72 -2.87 -4.97 -6.73
CA ARG A 72 -3.64 -5.00 -7.99
C ARG A 72 -3.58 -6.35 -8.69
N GLN A 73 -2.44 -7.04 -8.62
CA GLN A 73 -2.31 -8.39 -9.18
C GLN A 73 -3.19 -9.40 -8.44
N LEU A 74 -3.31 -9.28 -7.11
CA LEU A 74 -4.21 -10.12 -6.32
C LEU A 74 -5.68 -9.76 -6.57
N ASP A 75 -6.00 -8.46 -6.59
CA ASP A 75 -7.35 -7.93 -6.78
C ASP A 75 -7.98 -8.42 -8.10
N LEU A 76 -7.19 -8.42 -9.18
CA LEU A 76 -7.59 -8.99 -10.48
C LEU A 76 -7.98 -10.46 -10.43
N LEU A 77 -7.31 -11.23 -9.59
CA LEU A 77 -7.51 -12.67 -9.48
C LEU A 77 -8.54 -13.04 -8.41
N LEU A 78 -8.97 -12.07 -7.58
CA LEU A 78 -9.87 -12.28 -6.46
C LEU A 78 -11.20 -12.94 -6.89
N PRO A 79 -11.86 -12.55 -8.01
CA PRO A 79 -13.08 -13.22 -8.46
C PRO A 79 -12.88 -14.66 -8.93
N LYS A 80 -11.69 -15.00 -9.45
CA LYS A 80 -11.35 -16.38 -9.83
C LYS A 80 -10.99 -17.21 -8.59
N LEU A 81 -10.25 -16.60 -7.65
CA LEU A 81 -9.88 -17.20 -6.37
C LEU A 81 -11.13 -17.59 -5.58
N ALA A 82 -12.09 -16.68 -5.44
CA ALA A 82 -13.34 -16.92 -4.71
C ALA A 82 -14.20 -18.04 -5.32
N ARG A 83 -14.14 -18.22 -6.65
CA ARG A 83 -14.88 -19.27 -7.36
C ARG A 83 -14.10 -20.57 -7.53
N GLY A 84 -12.87 -20.65 -7.02
CA GLY A 84 -12.01 -21.83 -7.18
C GLY A 84 -11.58 -22.11 -8.63
N SER A 85 -11.68 -21.13 -9.53
CA SER A 85 -11.47 -21.30 -10.98
C SER A 85 -10.09 -20.84 -11.47
N LEU A 86 -9.11 -20.75 -10.57
CA LEU A 86 -7.72 -20.41 -10.91
C LEU A 86 -7.06 -21.55 -11.69
N SER A 87 -6.41 -21.21 -12.79
CA SER A 87 -5.49 -22.12 -13.48
C SER A 87 -4.27 -22.45 -12.59
N ALA A 88 -3.49 -23.46 -12.94
CA ALA A 88 -2.26 -23.78 -12.20
C ALA A 88 -1.29 -22.58 -12.16
N GLY A 89 -1.16 -21.85 -13.28
CA GLY A 89 -0.36 -20.62 -13.34
C GLY A 89 -0.92 -19.50 -12.48
N ASP A 90 -2.24 -19.30 -12.49
CA ASP A 90 -2.88 -18.29 -11.62
C ASP A 90 -2.65 -18.62 -10.13
N LYS A 91 -2.67 -19.90 -9.74
CA LYS A 91 -2.40 -20.32 -8.35
C LYS A 91 -0.99 -20.01 -7.91
N ASP A 92 0.01 -20.31 -8.75
CA ASP A 92 1.41 -19.95 -8.48
C ASP A 92 1.59 -18.43 -8.36
N GLN A 93 0.98 -17.66 -9.27
CA GLN A 93 0.99 -16.20 -9.21
C GLN A 93 0.36 -15.68 -7.91
N VAL A 94 -0.83 -16.16 -7.53
CA VAL A 94 -1.48 -15.77 -6.26
C VAL A 94 -0.60 -16.09 -5.07
N GLY A 95 0.07 -17.25 -5.05
CA GLY A 95 1.01 -17.62 -3.99
C GLY A 95 2.15 -16.62 -3.86
N LYS A 96 2.81 -16.29 -4.98
CA LYS A 96 3.91 -15.31 -5.02
C LYS A 96 3.45 -13.91 -4.58
N VAL A 97 2.29 -13.46 -5.09
CA VAL A 97 1.73 -12.14 -4.79
C VAL A 97 1.34 -12.04 -3.31
N LYS A 98 0.67 -13.07 -2.76
CA LYS A 98 0.34 -13.12 -1.32
C LYS A 98 1.59 -13.12 -0.45
N GLY A 99 2.60 -13.93 -0.78
CA GLY A 99 3.86 -13.95 -0.05
C GLY A 99 4.56 -12.59 -0.06
N ARG A 100 4.53 -11.89 -1.19
CA ARG A 100 5.08 -10.53 -1.29
C ARG A 100 4.29 -9.52 -0.45
N LEU A 101 2.96 -9.58 -0.47
CA LEU A 101 2.11 -8.72 0.36
C LEU A 101 2.34 -8.99 1.86
N TRP A 102 2.40 -10.26 2.29
CA TRP A 102 2.72 -10.59 3.69
C TRP A 102 4.07 -10.02 4.11
N LYS A 103 5.08 -10.08 3.25
CA LYS A 103 6.38 -9.44 3.51
C LYS A 103 6.32 -7.91 3.50
N LEU A 104 5.46 -7.28 2.69
CA LEU A 104 5.33 -5.82 2.66
C LEU A 104 4.56 -5.28 3.87
N LEU A 105 3.59 -6.04 4.37
CA LEU A 105 2.69 -5.66 5.47
C LEU A 105 2.98 -6.42 6.78
N SER A 106 4.16 -7.03 6.93
CA SER A 106 4.50 -7.77 8.15
C SER A 106 4.56 -6.84 9.36
N PRO A 107 4.18 -7.29 10.58
CA PRO A 107 4.19 -6.42 11.75
C PRO A 107 5.57 -5.83 12.03
N ALA A 108 6.65 -6.60 11.89
CA ALA A 108 8.03 -6.11 11.94
C ALA A 108 8.33 -4.92 11.01
N ARG A 109 7.76 -4.90 9.78
CA ARG A 109 7.93 -3.78 8.84
C ARG A 109 7.01 -2.61 9.14
N LEU A 110 5.84 -2.86 9.70
CA LEU A 110 4.91 -1.82 10.12
C LEU A 110 5.36 -1.16 11.44
N ALA A 111 6.11 -1.87 12.29
CA ALA A 111 6.61 -1.37 13.56
C ALA A 111 7.57 -0.17 13.41
N SER A 112 8.30 -0.09 12.29
CA SER A 112 9.20 1.03 12.01
C SER A 112 8.50 2.25 11.39
N ARG A 113 7.21 2.16 11.06
CA ARG A 113 6.46 3.25 10.42
C ARG A 113 5.89 4.19 11.48
N ALA A 114 5.93 5.49 11.19
CA ALA A 114 5.37 6.52 12.06
C ALA A 114 3.91 6.83 11.71
N GLN A 115 3.20 7.47 12.63
CA GLN A 115 1.82 7.95 12.42
C GLN A 115 0.84 6.85 11.96
N ARG A 116 1.00 5.62 12.49
CA ARG A 116 0.05 4.53 12.26
C ARG A 116 -1.32 4.92 12.83
N SER A 117 -2.39 4.48 12.17
CA SER A 117 -3.72 4.79 12.65
C SER A 117 -4.05 3.99 13.91
N ARG A 118 -4.89 4.56 14.78
CA ARG A 118 -5.43 3.85 15.94
C ARG A 118 -6.16 2.56 15.55
N TRP A 119 -6.81 2.55 14.38
CA TRP A 119 -7.46 1.35 13.85
C TRP A 119 -6.45 0.20 13.70
N LEU A 120 -5.30 0.47 13.06
CA LEU A 120 -4.27 -0.56 12.87
C LEU A 120 -3.68 -1.00 14.20
N GLU A 121 -3.37 -0.05 15.09
CA GLU A 121 -2.77 -0.37 16.39
C GLU A 121 -3.71 -1.23 17.26
N SER A 122 -5.00 -0.89 17.33
CA SER A 122 -5.99 -1.71 18.02
C SER A 122 -6.17 -3.08 17.38
N TYR A 123 -6.09 -3.17 16.04
CA TYR A 123 -6.20 -4.45 15.34
C TYR A 123 -4.99 -5.36 15.59
N LEU A 124 -3.77 -4.82 15.60
CA LEU A 124 -2.56 -5.59 15.92
C LEU A 124 -2.58 -6.09 17.36
N LEU A 125 -2.95 -5.24 18.33
CA LEU A 125 -3.09 -5.66 19.73
C LEU A 125 -4.12 -6.79 19.88
N HIS A 126 -5.26 -6.68 19.19
CA HIS A 126 -6.27 -7.72 19.20
C HIS A 126 -5.75 -9.06 18.63
N LEU A 127 -4.94 -9.03 17.57
CA LEU A 127 -4.31 -10.25 17.02
C LEU A 127 -3.31 -10.88 18.01
N GLU A 128 -2.52 -10.05 18.69
CA GLU A 128 -1.60 -10.50 19.75
C GLU A 128 -2.35 -11.16 20.91
N GLU A 129 -3.45 -10.55 21.37
CA GLU A 129 -4.31 -11.10 22.43
C GLU A 129 -4.94 -12.45 22.05
N MET A 130 -5.21 -12.68 20.75
CA MET A 130 -5.69 -13.97 20.23
C MET A 130 -4.58 -15.01 20.02
N GLY A 131 -3.32 -14.68 20.30
CA GLY A 131 -2.18 -15.58 20.10
C GLY A 131 -1.80 -15.80 18.64
N VAL A 132 -2.24 -14.90 17.73
CA VAL A 132 -1.77 -14.90 16.34
C VAL A 132 -0.37 -14.28 16.35
N SER A 133 0.65 -15.15 16.40
CA SER A 133 2.06 -14.72 16.34
C SER A 133 2.49 -14.28 14.94
N GLU A 134 3.57 -13.50 14.87
CA GLU A 134 4.24 -13.06 13.63
C GLU A 134 4.61 -14.21 12.67
#